data_AF-A0A7X6XCA5-F1
#
_entry.id   AF-A0A7X6XCA5-F1
#
_cell.length_a   1.000
_cell.length_b   1.000
_cell.length_c   1.000
_cell.angle_alpha   90.00
_cell.angle_beta   90.00
_cell.angle_gamma   90.00
#
_symmetry.space_group_name_H-M   'P 1'
#
loop_
_entity.id
_entity.type
_entity.pdbx_description
1 polymer ?
#
loop_
_entity_poly.entity_id
_entity_poly.type
_entity_poly.pdbx_seq_one_letter_code
_entity_poly.pdbx_strand_id
1 'polypeptide(L)'
;MIPYQKKIKKQIFDNLITKLNKDINIISLYNYFLDINNLNRITSEFVQYEDIPLLLYIKFELFGYPTDTNIKYITIDEGQDYNYMQYMIMRNIFKNAYFSILGDINQTLNYYIDYSSLKDIELVIKDSTYIELNKTYRSSKEIMEYTNKIFNISNYEVIRKDNTTPIIFRDIKYDINKDIAMLKKKYNSIAIIVKNEDSLKINDLKVATSEDKEISKITIIPVYLAKGLEFDAVIVYGIDNKDILNKKNFYVACTRALHQLIIYN
;
A
#
# COMPACT_ATOMS: atom_id res chain seq x y z
N MET A 1 6.77 33.93 17.88
CA MET A 1 5.44 34.03 18.53
C MET A 1 4.70 32.71 18.75
N ILE A 2 5.06 31.59 18.09
CA ILE A 2 4.31 30.30 18.12
C ILE A 2 4.45 29.42 19.40
N PRO A 3 5.58 29.40 20.13
CA PRO A 3 5.75 28.49 21.29
C PRO A 3 4.82 28.80 22.47
N TYR A 4 4.57 30.08 22.71
CA TYR A 4 3.80 30.57 23.87
C TYR A 4 2.32 30.16 23.79
N GLN A 5 1.73 30.20 22.58
CA GLN A 5 0.35 29.77 22.34
C GLN A 5 0.15 28.26 22.57
N LYS A 6 1.12 27.41 22.21
CA LYS A 6 1.02 25.97 22.48
C LYS A 6 1.07 25.65 23.97
N LYS A 7 1.93 26.33 24.72
CA LYS A 7 2.05 26.16 26.19
C LYS A 7 0.77 26.59 26.90
N ILE A 8 0.18 27.71 26.48
CA ILE A 8 -1.11 28.19 27.00
C ILE A 8 -2.24 27.24 26.62
N LYS A 9 -2.33 26.77 25.37
CA LYS A 9 -3.37 25.83 24.93
C LYS A 9 -3.32 24.53 25.75
N LYS A 10 -2.12 23.99 25.98
CA LYS A 10 -1.91 22.81 26.83
C LYS A 10 -2.32 23.09 28.29
N GLN A 11 -1.90 24.21 28.87
CA GLN A 11 -2.29 24.58 30.24
C GLN A 11 -3.79 24.79 30.40
N ILE A 12 -4.46 25.41 29.42
CA ILE A 12 -5.91 25.57 29.41
C ILE A 12 -6.58 24.20 29.32
N PHE A 13 -6.09 23.32 28.44
CA PHE A 13 -6.63 21.98 28.28
C PHE A 13 -6.44 21.15 29.55
N ASP A 14 -5.24 21.08 30.12
CA ASP A 14 -4.94 20.36 31.36
C ASP A 14 -5.82 20.87 32.52
N ASN A 15 -6.01 22.19 32.62
CA ASN A 15 -6.90 22.79 33.61
C ASN A 15 -8.38 22.45 33.37
N LEU A 16 -8.82 22.39 32.11
CA LEU A 16 -10.17 21.97 31.75
C LEU A 16 -10.39 20.50 32.08
N ILE A 17 -9.48 19.60 31.73
CA ILE A 17 -9.55 18.17 32.08
C ILE A 17 -9.64 17.99 33.60
N THR A 18 -8.74 18.64 34.33
CA THR A 18 -8.67 18.57 35.79
C THR A 18 -9.95 19.12 36.43
N LYS A 19 -10.49 20.24 35.92
CA LYS A 19 -11.73 20.84 36.44
C LYS A 19 -12.99 20.08 36.03
N LEU A 20 -13.00 19.44 34.85
CA LEU A 20 -14.13 18.66 34.36
C LEU A 20 -14.25 17.29 35.03
N ASN A 21 -13.26 16.88 35.83
CA ASN A 21 -13.24 15.68 36.66
C ASN A 21 -13.70 14.42 35.90
N LYS A 22 -13.32 14.35 34.62
CA LYS A 22 -13.63 13.25 33.72
C LYS A 22 -12.31 12.73 33.19
N ASP A 23 -12.04 11.46 33.45
CA ASP A 23 -11.11 10.70 32.62
C ASP A 23 -11.67 10.76 31.19
N ILE A 24 -11.08 11.59 30.34
CA ILE A 24 -11.48 11.63 28.93
C ILE A 24 -11.02 10.34 28.29
N ASN A 25 -11.95 9.40 28.22
CA ASN A 25 -11.78 8.17 27.49
C ASN A 25 -11.93 8.47 26.00
N ILE A 26 -10.82 8.34 25.27
CA ILE A 26 -10.75 8.57 23.81
C ILE A 26 -11.74 7.68 23.06
N ILE A 27 -11.91 6.43 23.49
CA ILE A 27 -12.88 5.49 22.89
C ILE A 27 -14.30 5.99 23.10
N SER A 28 -14.63 6.54 24.28
CA SER A 28 -15.96 7.13 24.50
C SER A 28 -16.22 8.34 23.61
N LEU A 29 -15.21 9.19 23.41
CA LEU A 29 -15.30 10.34 22.50
C LEU A 29 -15.48 9.89 21.05
N TYR A 30 -14.75 8.85 20.65
CA TYR A 30 -14.85 8.29 19.31
C TYR A 30 -16.20 7.62 19.09
N ASN A 31 -16.70 6.83 20.05
CA ASN A 31 -18.02 6.23 20.00
C ASN A 31 -19.13 7.28 19.90
N TYR A 32 -18.98 8.44 20.55
CA TYR A 32 -19.92 9.55 20.37
C TYR A 32 -19.92 10.10 18.93
N PHE A 33 -18.74 10.21 18.31
CA PHE A 33 -18.64 10.56 16.89
C PHE A 33 -19.28 9.49 15.99
N LEU A 34 -19.03 8.21 16.27
CA LEU A 34 -19.63 7.10 15.54
C LEU A 34 -21.16 7.13 15.64
N ASP A 35 -21.71 7.34 16.85
CA ASP A 35 -23.15 7.42 17.09
C ASP A 35 -23.81 8.54 16.26
N ILE A 36 -23.23 9.74 16.23
CA ILE A 36 -23.76 10.88 15.46
C ILE A 36 -23.79 10.57 13.95
N ASN A 37 -22.84 9.76 13.48
CA ASN A 37 -22.75 9.37 12.08
C ASN A 37 -23.48 8.05 11.78
N ASN A 38 -24.26 7.51 12.73
CA ASN A 38 -24.95 6.22 12.61
C ASN A 38 -24.01 5.03 12.30
N LEU A 39 -22.81 5.04 12.88
CA LEU A 39 -21.81 3.99 12.75
C LEU A 39 -21.77 3.11 14.00
N ASN A 40 -21.30 1.87 13.85
CA ASN A 40 -21.20 0.92 14.96
C ASN A 40 -20.09 1.34 15.93
N ARG A 41 -20.40 1.36 17.22
CA ARG A 41 -19.43 1.60 18.29
C ARG A 41 -18.32 0.54 18.30
N ILE A 42 -17.16 0.94 18.80
CA ILE A 42 -16.00 0.07 19.02
C ILE A 42 -15.71 -0.09 20.51
N THR A 43 -14.86 -1.07 20.84
CA THR A 43 -14.37 -1.30 22.21
C THR A 43 -12.86 -1.08 22.26
N SER A 44 -12.31 -0.94 23.47
CA SER A 44 -10.85 -0.84 23.65
C SER A 44 -10.12 -2.15 23.37
N GLU A 45 -10.83 -3.29 23.41
CA GLU A 45 -10.26 -4.62 23.16
C GLU A 45 -10.13 -4.91 21.67
N PHE A 46 -11.00 -4.31 20.85
CA PHE A 46 -11.03 -4.51 19.42
C PHE A 46 -11.21 -3.18 18.69
N VAL A 47 -10.11 -2.66 18.18
CA VAL A 47 -10.04 -1.45 17.37
C VAL A 47 -9.62 -1.87 15.97
N GLN A 48 -10.42 -1.55 14.96
CA GLN A 48 -10.06 -1.84 13.57
C GLN A 48 -8.92 -0.93 13.12
N TYR A 49 -8.11 -1.39 12.16
CA TYR A 49 -6.97 -0.62 11.69
C TYR A 49 -7.39 0.75 11.12
N GLU A 50 -8.56 0.78 10.47
CA GLU A 50 -9.16 1.95 9.84
C GLU A 50 -9.55 3.04 10.86
N ASP A 51 -9.84 2.67 12.10
CA ASP A 51 -10.20 3.59 13.18
C ASP A 51 -8.97 4.27 13.81
N ILE A 52 -7.79 3.62 13.70
CA ILE A 52 -6.56 4.04 14.39
C ILE A 52 -6.15 5.48 14.04
N PRO A 53 -6.12 5.92 12.76
CA PRO A 53 -5.74 7.29 12.42
C PRO A 53 -6.60 8.34 13.13
N LEU A 54 -7.91 8.15 13.19
CA LEU A 54 -8.82 9.11 13.82
C LEU A 54 -8.70 9.09 15.34
N LEU A 55 -8.54 7.91 15.94
CA LEU A 55 -8.24 7.78 17.37
C LEU A 55 -6.92 8.47 17.75
N LEU A 56 -5.87 8.31 16.94
CA LEU A 56 -4.58 9.00 17.13
C LEU A 56 -4.73 10.51 16.96
N TYR A 57 -5.50 10.96 15.97
CA TYR A 57 -5.79 12.37 15.77
C TYR A 57 -6.47 12.99 17.00
N ILE A 58 -7.55 12.36 17.51
CA ILE A 58 -8.24 12.81 18.73
C ILE A 58 -7.26 12.84 19.91
N LYS A 59 -6.48 11.76 20.10
CA LYS A 59 -5.47 11.69 21.17
C LYS A 59 -4.47 12.84 21.07
N PHE A 60 -3.91 13.09 19.90
CA PHE A 60 -2.87 14.10 19.73
C PHE A 60 -3.40 15.54 19.75
N GLU A 61 -4.64 15.79 19.32
CA GLU A 61 -5.26 17.10 19.48
C GLU A 61 -5.57 17.44 20.94
N LEU A 62 -5.98 16.44 21.73
CA LEU A 62 -6.26 16.61 23.16
C LEU A 62 -4.96 16.73 23.97
N PHE A 63 -4.05 15.76 23.84
CA PHE A 63 -2.88 15.65 24.72
C PHE A 63 -1.58 16.24 24.13
N GLY A 64 -1.64 16.68 22.87
CA GLY A 64 -0.49 17.14 22.11
C GLY A 64 0.16 16.04 21.27
N TYR A 65 0.74 16.42 20.14
CA TYR A 65 1.51 15.52 19.29
C TYR A 65 2.87 15.21 19.93
N PRO A 66 3.38 13.97 19.79
CA PRO A 66 4.77 13.66 20.10
C PRO A 66 5.65 14.34 19.05
N THR A 67 6.08 15.58 19.31
CA THR A 67 6.87 16.32 18.32
C THR A 67 8.33 15.93 18.41
N ASP A 68 8.90 15.41 17.31
CA ASP A 68 10.34 15.28 17.14
C ASP A 68 10.84 16.38 16.21
N THR A 69 11.76 17.21 16.71
CA THR A 69 12.33 18.33 15.93
C THR A 69 13.74 18.06 15.43
N ASN A 70 14.33 16.93 15.84
CA ASN A 70 15.67 16.49 15.42
C ASN A 70 15.61 15.85 14.04
N ILE A 71 14.52 15.16 13.71
CA ILE A 71 14.30 14.59 12.38
C ILE A 71 14.07 15.72 11.37
N LYS A 72 14.94 15.76 10.36
CA LYS A 72 14.93 16.78 9.29
C LYS A 72 14.44 16.26 7.95
N TYR A 73 14.51 14.95 7.72
CA TYR A 73 14.15 14.34 6.45
C TYR A 73 13.40 13.05 6.71
N ILE A 74 12.31 12.85 5.98
CA ILE A 74 11.45 11.68 6.04
C ILE A 74 11.23 11.21 4.62
N THR A 75 11.50 9.93 4.40
CA THR A 75 11.13 9.25 3.15
C THR A 75 9.96 8.33 3.43
N ILE A 76 8.91 8.46 2.63
CA ILE A 76 7.73 7.60 2.66
C ILE A 76 7.73 6.85 1.35
N ASP A 77 7.95 5.54 1.45
CA ASP A 77 7.79 4.62 0.32
C ASP A 77 6.33 4.14 0.25
N GLU A 78 5.90 3.71 -0.94
CA GLU A 78 4.51 3.27 -1.21
C GLU A 78 3.47 4.30 -0.72
N GLY A 79 3.72 5.58 -0.97
CA GLY A 79 2.93 6.70 -0.45
C GLY A 79 1.44 6.66 -0.80
N GLN A 80 1.05 5.91 -1.83
CA GLN A 80 -0.34 5.68 -2.19
C GLN A 80 -1.11 4.78 -1.20
N ASP A 81 -0.44 4.13 -0.24
CA ASP A 81 -1.03 3.27 0.79
C ASP A 81 -1.34 3.99 2.11
N TYR A 82 -0.99 5.27 2.20
CA TYR A 82 -1.32 6.12 3.35
C TYR A 82 -2.47 7.03 2.96
N ASN A 83 -3.42 7.28 3.87
CA ASN A 83 -4.51 8.24 3.64
C ASN A 83 -4.13 9.66 4.11
N TYR A 84 -4.95 10.65 3.74
CA TYR A 84 -4.72 12.06 4.10
C TYR A 84 -4.58 12.30 5.61
N MET A 85 -5.34 11.57 6.44
CA MET A 85 -5.28 11.73 7.89
C MET A 85 -3.94 11.24 8.45
N GLN A 86 -3.42 10.12 7.93
CA GLN A 86 -2.09 9.63 8.29
C GLN A 86 -1.01 10.65 7.90
N TYR A 87 -1.07 11.22 6.69
CA TYR A 87 -0.15 12.30 6.29
C TYR A 87 -0.25 13.53 7.19
N MET A 88 -1.45 13.91 7.59
CA MET A 88 -1.66 15.06 8.47
C MET A 88 -1.04 14.82 9.84
N ILE A 89 -1.23 13.61 10.39
CA ILE A 89 -0.62 13.20 11.65
C ILE A 89 0.90 13.20 11.54
N MET A 90 1.48 12.59 10.51
CA MET A 90 2.93 12.57 10.29
C MET A 90 3.51 13.99 10.17
N ARG A 91 2.88 14.86 9.39
CA ARG A 91 3.28 16.27 9.27
C ARG A 91 3.25 17.01 10.61
N ASN A 92 2.28 16.70 11.47
CA ASN A 92 2.17 17.31 12.80
C ASN A 92 3.17 16.74 13.82
N ILE A 93 3.56 15.48 13.70
CA ILE A 93 4.64 14.86 14.48
C ILE A 93 5.99 15.48 14.08
N PHE A 94 6.25 15.58 12.77
CA PHE A 94 7.54 15.96 12.21
C PHE A 94 7.53 17.34 11.55
N LYS A 95 7.16 18.37 12.33
CA LYS A 95 6.84 19.72 11.81
C LYS A 95 7.96 20.42 11.03
N ASN A 96 9.23 20.04 11.28
CA ASN A 96 10.40 20.66 10.67
C ASN A 96 11.09 19.73 9.66
N ALA A 97 10.48 18.59 9.33
CA ALA A 97 11.04 17.64 8.39
C ALA A 97 10.60 17.93 6.95
N TYR A 98 11.52 17.71 6.01
CA TYR A 98 11.24 17.62 4.59
C TYR A 98 10.77 16.20 4.25
N PHE A 99 9.71 16.09 3.46
CA PHE A 99 9.12 14.82 3.07
C PHE A 99 9.52 14.49 1.63
N SER A 100 10.00 13.26 1.41
CA SER A 100 10.20 12.65 0.10
C SER A 100 9.22 11.49 -0.01
N ILE A 101 8.18 11.65 -0.81
CA ILE A 101 7.08 10.68 -0.92
C ILE A 101 7.16 10.04 -2.29
N LEU A 102 7.25 8.72 -2.31
CA LEU A 102 7.43 7.90 -3.51
C LEU A 102 6.26 6.92 -3.62
N GLY A 103 5.79 6.64 -4.82
CA GLY A 103 4.73 5.66 -5.01
C GLY A 103 4.15 5.61 -6.42
N ASP A 104 3.19 4.71 -6.62
CA ASP A 104 2.43 4.53 -7.86
C ASP A 104 0.96 4.21 -7.52
N ILE A 105 0.05 5.11 -7.89
CA ILE A 105 -1.40 4.98 -7.60
C ILE A 105 -2.02 3.75 -8.23
N ASN A 106 -1.48 3.30 -9.37
CA ASN A 106 -1.98 2.10 -10.03
C ASN A 106 -1.67 0.83 -9.21
N GLN A 107 -0.79 0.95 -8.20
CA GLN A 107 -0.44 -0.11 -7.25
C GLN A 107 -1.13 0.00 -5.88
N THR A 108 -2.12 0.90 -5.72
CA THR A 108 -2.91 0.94 -4.48
C THR A 108 -3.75 -0.32 -4.33
N LEU A 109 -3.59 -1.03 -3.22
CA LEU A 109 -4.41 -2.22 -2.90
C LEU A 109 -5.57 -1.90 -1.94
N ASN A 110 -5.40 -0.89 -1.08
CA ASN A 110 -6.45 -0.47 -0.16
C ASN A 110 -7.49 0.40 -0.90
N TYR A 111 -8.71 -0.12 -1.02
CA TYR A 111 -9.80 0.51 -1.76
C TYR A 111 -10.41 1.73 -1.04
N TYR A 112 -10.17 1.89 0.27
CA TYR A 112 -10.57 3.10 0.99
C TYR A 112 -9.66 4.29 0.72
N ILE A 113 -8.53 4.06 0.04
CA ILE A 113 -7.57 5.09 -0.33
C ILE A 113 -7.75 5.37 -1.82
N ASP A 114 -8.40 6.48 -2.11
CA ASP A 114 -8.66 6.91 -3.47
C ASP A 114 -7.90 8.21 -3.77
N TYR A 115 -6.74 8.04 -4.41
CA TYR A 115 -5.96 9.12 -4.97
C TYR A 115 -6.20 9.18 -6.47
N SER A 116 -6.49 10.37 -6.99
CA SER A 116 -6.47 10.59 -8.44
C SER A 116 -5.02 10.79 -8.92
N SER A 117 -4.22 11.46 -8.10
CA SER A 117 -2.78 11.69 -8.28
C SER A 117 -2.07 11.71 -6.92
N LEU A 118 -0.80 11.28 -6.86
CA LEU A 118 0.01 11.47 -5.65
C LEU A 118 0.23 12.95 -5.37
N LYS A 119 0.06 13.79 -6.40
CA LYS A 119 -0.01 15.24 -6.25
C LYS A 119 -1.11 15.66 -5.27
N ASP A 120 -2.19 14.91 -5.14
CA ASP A 120 -3.27 15.24 -4.20
C ASP A 120 -2.80 15.28 -2.74
N ILE A 121 -1.66 14.65 -2.41
CA ILE A 121 -1.03 14.74 -1.08
C ILE A 121 -0.64 16.19 -0.73
N GLU A 122 -0.47 17.07 -1.73
CA GLU A 122 -0.24 18.52 -1.54
C GLU A 122 -1.36 19.20 -0.74
N LEU A 123 -2.57 18.63 -0.71
CA LEU A 123 -3.67 19.10 0.12
C LEU A 123 -3.31 19.10 1.62
N VAL A 124 -2.43 18.19 2.04
CA VAL A 124 -2.02 18.00 3.43
C VAL A 124 -0.57 18.44 3.66
N ILE A 125 0.33 18.12 2.74
CA ILE A 125 1.76 18.48 2.78
C ILE A 125 2.00 19.59 1.74
N LYS A 126 1.87 20.83 2.21
CA LYS A 126 2.01 22.04 1.39
C LYS A 126 3.47 22.31 0.99
N ASP A 127 3.65 23.23 0.03
CA ASP A 127 4.95 23.71 -0.44
C ASP A 127 5.85 22.58 -0.99
N SER A 128 5.23 21.67 -1.74
CA SER A 128 5.88 20.49 -2.30
C SER A 128 6.19 20.63 -3.79
N THR A 129 7.01 19.74 -4.32
CA THR A 129 7.25 19.60 -5.75
C THR A 129 6.90 18.19 -6.17
N TYR A 130 5.99 18.07 -7.14
CA TYR A 130 5.61 16.80 -7.74
C TYR A 130 6.42 16.54 -9.01
N ILE A 131 7.04 15.36 -9.09
CA ILE A 131 7.79 14.88 -10.26
C ILE A 131 7.29 13.48 -10.59
N GLU A 132 6.89 13.27 -11.84
CA GLU A 132 6.50 11.97 -12.36
C GLU A 132 7.63 11.38 -13.22
N LEU A 133 7.98 10.12 -12.96
CA LEU A 133 9.00 9.40 -13.73
C LEU A 133 8.32 8.49 -14.73
N ASN A 134 8.46 8.78 -16.02
CA ASN A 134 7.86 8.01 -17.12
C ASN A 134 8.81 6.95 -17.72
N LYS A 135 10.05 6.85 -17.22
CA LYS A 135 11.08 5.94 -17.72
C LYS A 135 11.21 4.72 -16.83
N THR A 136 11.08 3.53 -17.40
CA THR A 136 11.20 2.26 -16.66
C THR A 136 12.36 1.39 -17.16
N TYR A 137 13.07 0.81 -16.20
CA TYR A 137 14.20 -0.09 -16.39
C TYR A 137 13.93 -1.50 -15.81
N ARG A 138 12.83 -1.66 -15.06
CA ARG A 138 12.59 -2.80 -14.18
C ARG A 138 12.14 -4.05 -14.94
N SER A 139 11.01 -4.00 -15.62
CA SER A 139 10.42 -5.16 -16.31
C SER A 139 10.77 -5.20 -17.80
N SER A 140 10.49 -6.33 -18.45
CA SER A 140 10.59 -6.44 -19.91
C SER A 140 9.62 -5.48 -20.61
N LYS A 141 9.92 -5.16 -21.87
CA LYS A 141 9.08 -4.31 -22.70
C LYS A 141 7.67 -4.87 -22.85
N GLU A 142 7.54 -6.17 -23.05
CA GLU A 142 6.26 -6.86 -23.21
C GLU A 142 5.39 -6.74 -21.96
N ILE A 143 5.99 -6.99 -20.78
CA ILE A 143 5.28 -6.88 -19.49
C ILE A 143 4.77 -5.45 -19.32
N MET A 144 5.63 -4.46 -19.53
CA MET A 144 5.27 -3.05 -19.38
C MET A 144 4.17 -2.61 -20.36
N GLU A 145 4.31 -2.95 -21.64
CA GLU A 145 3.31 -2.63 -22.67
C GLU A 145 1.96 -3.28 -22.35
N TYR A 146 1.97 -4.51 -21.83
CA TYR A 146 0.76 -5.19 -21.40
C TYR A 146 0.13 -4.55 -20.16
N THR A 147 0.93 -4.26 -19.12
CA THR A 147 0.40 -3.66 -17.89
C THR A 147 -0.10 -2.24 -18.10
N ASN A 148 0.54 -1.46 -18.97
CA ASN A 148 0.11 -0.09 -19.28
C ASN A 148 -1.21 -0.07 -20.06
N LYS A 149 -1.50 -1.09 -20.87
CA LYS A 149 -2.82 -1.25 -21.51
C LYS A 149 -3.93 -1.51 -20.49
N ILE A 150 -3.62 -2.08 -19.32
CA ILE A 150 -4.62 -2.28 -18.26
C ILE A 150 -5.20 -0.90 -17.89
N PHE A 151 -4.37 0.09 -17.56
CA PHE A 151 -4.82 1.42 -17.14
C PHE A 151 -4.81 2.50 -18.23
N ASN A 152 -4.63 2.13 -19.51
CA ASN A 152 -4.49 3.08 -20.62
C ASN A 152 -3.40 4.13 -20.39
N ILE A 153 -2.29 3.74 -19.76
CA ILE A 153 -1.15 4.61 -19.50
C ILE A 153 -0.40 4.79 -20.83
N SER A 154 -0.33 6.02 -21.32
CA SER A 154 0.21 6.34 -22.65
C SER A 154 1.56 7.05 -22.61
N ASN A 155 1.94 7.65 -21.48
CA ASN A 155 3.18 8.41 -21.32
C ASN A 155 4.23 7.56 -20.59
N TYR A 156 4.83 6.58 -21.28
CA TYR A 156 5.91 5.75 -20.74
C TYR A 156 6.99 5.47 -21.77
N GLU A 157 8.23 5.31 -21.30
CA GLU A 157 9.39 4.95 -22.12
C GLU A 157 10.11 3.75 -21.48
N VAL A 158 10.26 2.68 -22.26
CA VAL A 158 11.00 1.48 -21.86
C VAL A 158 12.42 1.58 -22.39
N ILE A 159 13.40 1.60 -21.48
CA ILE A 159 14.81 1.77 -21.87
C ILE A 159 15.56 0.42 -21.97
N ARG A 160 14.97 -0.66 -21.46
CA ARG A 160 15.57 -1.99 -21.47
C ARG A 160 15.71 -2.52 -22.91
N LYS A 161 16.95 -2.74 -23.36
CA LYS A 161 17.27 -3.04 -24.76
C LYS A 161 17.39 -4.51 -25.15
N ASP A 162 17.43 -5.46 -24.22
CA ASP A 162 17.82 -6.83 -24.58
C ASP A 162 16.91 -7.91 -23.99
N ASN A 163 16.50 -8.82 -24.88
CA ASN A 163 15.69 -10.04 -24.71
C ASN A 163 14.17 -9.86 -24.55
N THR A 164 13.48 -9.84 -25.69
CA THR A 164 12.02 -9.96 -25.77
C THR A 164 11.57 -11.30 -25.23
N THR A 165 10.75 -11.29 -24.18
CA THR A 165 10.17 -12.52 -23.62
C THR A 165 8.65 -12.38 -23.67
N PRO A 166 7.95 -13.20 -24.49
CA PRO A 166 6.52 -13.03 -24.67
C PRO A 166 5.77 -13.37 -23.38
N ILE A 167 4.66 -12.66 -23.15
CA ILE A 167 3.69 -13.03 -22.12
C ILE A 167 2.95 -14.28 -22.60
N ILE A 168 2.87 -15.29 -21.73
CA ILE A 168 2.20 -16.55 -22.02
C ILE A 168 0.81 -16.51 -21.39
N PHE A 169 -0.21 -16.87 -22.17
CA PHE A 169 -1.58 -17.00 -21.68
C PHE A 169 -1.96 -18.49 -21.62
N ARG A 170 -2.59 -18.89 -20.51
CA ARG A 170 -3.06 -20.25 -20.25
C ARG A 170 -4.51 -20.23 -19.79
N ASP A 171 -5.24 -21.28 -20.13
CA ASP A 171 -6.51 -21.60 -19.50
C ASP A 171 -6.25 -22.13 -18.08
N ILE A 172 -7.10 -21.80 -17.12
CA ILE A 172 -7.02 -22.32 -15.73
C ILE A 172 -6.93 -23.86 -15.67
N LYS A 173 -7.48 -24.59 -16.65
CA LYS A 173 -7.43 -26.06 -16.73
C LYS A 173 -6.07 -26.60 -17.18
N TYR A 174 -5.16 -25.75 -17.66
CA TYR A 174 -3.83 -26.18 -18.08
C TYR A 174 -3.00 -26.63 -16.87
N ASP A 175 -2.17 -27.66 -17.07
CA ASP A 175 -1.31 -28.19 -16.02
C ASP A 175 -0.17 -27.21 -15.68
N ILE A 176 -0.38 -26.44 -14.62
CA ILE A 176 0.56 -25.44 -14.11
C ILE A 176 1.94 -26.03 -13.76
N ASN A 177 2.04 -27.32 -13.42
CA ASN A 177 3.32 -27.94 -13.08
C ASN A 177 4.30 -27.95 -14.27
N LYS A 178 3.79 -27.98 -15.51
CA LYS A 178 4.61 -27.90 -16.72
C LYS A 178 5.29 -26.54 -16.84
N ASP A 179 4.55 -25.46 -16.61
CA ASP A 179 5.09 -24.11 -16.67
C ASP A 179 6.03 -23.86 -15.48
N ILE A 180 5.70 -24.34 -14.27
CA ILE A 180 6.62 -24.28 -13.11
C ILE A 180 7.94 -24.99 -13.43
N ALA A 181 7.89 -26.21 -14.00
CA ALA A 181 9.08 -26.97 -14.37
C ALA A 181 9.91 -26.29 -15.48
N MET A 182 9.25 -25.59 -16.41
CA MET A 182 9.92 -24.78 -17.43
C MET A 182 10.62 -23.57 -16.80
N LEU A 183 9.94 -22.82 -15.94
CA LEU A 183 10.49 -21.62 -15.29
C LEU A 183 11.68 -21.96 -14.39
N LYS A 184 11.59 -23.07 -13.64
CA LYS A 184 12.67 -23.60 -12.77
C LYS A 184 14.02 -23.77 -13.48
N LYS A 185 14.00 -24.04 -14.79
CA LYS A 185 15.23 -24.24 -15.58
C LYS A 185 15.96 -22.94 -15.90
N LYS A 186 15.27 -21.79 -15.82
CA LYS A 186 15.76 -20.50 -16.32
C LYS A 186 15.83 -19.41 -15.26
N TYR A 187 15.04 -19.50 -14.20
CA TYR A 187 14.82 -18.42 -13.24
C TYR A 187 15.00 -18.90 -11.80
N ASN A 188 15.51 -18.01 -10.94
CA ASN A 188 15.83 -18.34 -9.55
C ASN A 188 14.69 -18.02 -8.58
N SER A 189 13.89 -16.99 -8.88
CA SER A 189 12.74 -16.58 -8.08
C SER A 189 11.45 -16.65 -8.92
N ILE A 190 10.50 -17.47 -8.47
CA ILE A 190 9.23 -17.71 -9.18
C ILE A 190 8.07 -17.50 -8.20
N ALA A 191 7.18 -16.56 -8.49
CA ALA A 191 5.95 -16.40 -7.72
C ALA A 191 4.74 -16.91 -8.48
N ILE A 192 3.84 -17.57 -7.77
CA ILE A 192 2.49 -17.87 -8.25
C ILE A 192 1.57 -16.93 -7.48
N ILE A 193 1.19 -15.82 -8.10
CA ILE A 193 0.40 -14.78 -7.44
C ILE A 193 -1.08 -15.09 -7.60
N VAL A 194 -1.76 -15.15 -6.46
CA VAL A 194 -3.19 -15.44 -6.34
C VAL A 194 -3.93 -14.28 -5.67
N LYS A 195 -5.26 -14.24 -5.79
CA LYS A 195 -6.06 -13.18 -5.18
C LYS A 195 -6.02 -13.23 -3.65
N ASN A 196 -6.18 -14.43 -3.08
CA ASN A 196 -6.17 -14.67 -1.64
C ASN A 196 -5.55 -16.03 -1.30
N GLU A 197 -5.30 -16.27 -0.01
CA GLU A 197 -4.61 -17.48 0.49
C GLU A 197 -5.35 -18.79 0.14
N ASP A 198 -6.68 -18.73 -0.05
CA ASP A 198 -7.52 -19.89 -0.34
C ASP A 198 -7.65 -20.22 -1.84
N SER A 199 -7.14 -19.37 -2.73
CA SER A 199 -7.40 -19.45 -4.17
C SER A 199 -6.78 -20.67 -4.86
N LEU A 200 -5.66 -21.19 -4.36
CA LEU A 200 -4.91 -22.22 -5.07
C LEU A 200 -4.08 -23.09 -4.12
N LYS A 201 -4.25 -24.40 -4.23
CA LYS A 201 -3.37 -25.39 -3.61
C LYS A 201 -2.76 -26.23 -4.72
N ILE A 202 -1.47 -26.03 -4.97
CA ILE A 202 -0.67 -26.88 -5.86
C ILE A 202 0.13 -27.82 -4.95
N ASN A 203 0.08 -29.11 -5.24
CA ASN A 203 0.73 -30.16 -4.45
C ASN A 203 2.18 -29.78 -4.07
N ASP A 204 2.48 -29.91 -2.78
CA ASP A 204 3.77 -29.64 -2.11
C ASP A 204 4.28 -28.18 -2.10
N LEU A 205 3.56 -27.23 -2.70
CA LEU A 205 3.89 -25.80 -2.59
C LEU A 205 3.06 -25.14 -1.50
N LYS A 206 3.75 -24.62 -0.47
CA LYS A 206 3.12 -23.83 0.60
C LYS A 206 2.70 -22.47 0.06
N VAL A 207 1.50 -22.04 0.41
CA VAL A 207 1.05 -20.65 0.24
C VAL A 207 1.75 -19.80 1.32
N ALA A 208 2.45 -18.75 0.91
CA ALA A 208 3.06 -17.80 1.82
C ALA A 208 2.00 -17.07 2.62
N THR A 209 2.23 -16.97 3.93
CA THR A 209 1.42 -16.18 4.85
C THR A 209 2.25 -15.01 5.39
N SER A 210 1.59 -14.07 6.06
CA SER A 210 2.26 -12.92 6.70
C SER A 210 3.27 -13.31 7.80
N GLU A 211 3.26 -14.56 8.25
CA GLU A 211 4.16 -15.08 9.30
C GLU A 211 5.48 -15.63 8.72
N ASP A 212 5.56 -15.85 7.40
CA ASP A 212 6.74 -16.39 6.76
C ASP A 212 7.85 -15.34 6.66
N LYS A 213 8.98 -15.58 7.34
CA LYS A 213 10.13 -14.66 7.38
C LYS A 213 10.99 -14.70 6.11
N GLU A 214 10.95 -15.81 5.39
CA GLU A 214 11.68 -16.01 4.14
C GLU A 214 10.75 -16.61 3.10
N ILE A 215 10.74 -16.01 1.92
CA ILE A 215 9.98 -16.49 0.77
C ILE A 215 10.87 -17.47 0.02
N SER A 216 10.38 -18.70 -0.15
CA SER A 216 11.08 -19.73 -0.90
C SER A 216 11.33 -19.29 -2.35
N LYS A 217 12.29 -19.94 -3.02
CA LYS A 217 12.57 -19.69 -4.46
C LYS A 217 11.33 -19.82 -5.35
N ILE A 218 10.36 -20.61 -4.90
CA ILE A 218 9.07 -20.81 -5.56
C ILE A 218 8.00 -20.77 -4.50
N THR A 219 7.01 -19.90 -4.66
CA THR A 219 6.00 -19.68 -3.63
C THR A 219 4.67 -19.30 -4.27
N ILE A 220 3.58 -19.82 -3.71
CA ILE A 220 2.25 -19.29 -3.97
C ILE A 220 2.04 -18.13 -3.01
N ILE A 221 1.74 -16.93 -3.50
CA ILE A 221 1.68 -15.74 -2.66
C ILE A 221 0.42 -14.90 -2.99
N PRO A 222 -0.37 -14.51 -1.99
CA PRO A 222 -1.45 -13.54 -2.21
C PRO A 222 -0.93 -12.21 -2.74
N VAL A 223 -1.72 -11.55 -3.57
CA VAL A 223 -1.33 -10.27 -4.19
C VAL A 223 -0.91 -9.20 -3.19
N TYR A 224 -1.54 -9.15 -2.00
CA TYR A 224 -1.19 -8.18 -0.95
C TYR A 224 0.17 -8.44 -0.29
N LEU A 225 0.60 -9.71 -0.20
CA LEU A 225 1.93 -10.07 0.28
C LEU A 225 2.99 -9.93 -0.82
N ALA A 226 2.58 -10.04 -2.09
CA ALA A 226 3.47 -9.88 -3.23
C ALA A 226 3.89 -8.42 -3.48
N LYS A 227 3.13 -7.45 -2.95
CA LYS A 227 3.44 -6.02 -3.10
C LYS A 227 4.81 -5.70 -2.47
N GLY A 228 5.59 -4.85 -3.13
CA GLY A 228 6.98 -4.55 -2.74
C GLY A 228 8.01 -5.63 -3.10
N LEU A 229 7.59 -6.84 -3.47
CA LEU A 229 8.49 -7.92 -3.87
C LEU A 229 8.77 -7.93 -5.39
N GLU A 230 9.81 -8.65 -5.77
CA GLU A 230 10.26 -8.81 -7.16
C GLU A 230 10.61 -10.27 -7.43
N PHE A 231 10.17 -10.80 -8.58
CA PHE A 231 10.45 -12.16 -9.00
C PHE A 231 10.93 -12.18 -10.46
N ASP A 232 11.88 -13.05 -10.76
CA ASP A 232 12.38 -13.28 -12.11
C ASP A 232 11.22 -13.68 -13.04
N ALA A 233 10.35 -14.57 -12.55
CA ALA A 233 9.16 -15.00 -13.24
C ALA A 233 7.92 -15.00 -12.34
N VAL A 234 6.77 -14.65 -12.90
CA VAL A 234 5.47 -14.66 -12.20
C VAL A 234 4.45 -15.43 -13.01
N ILE A 235 3.68 -16.26 -12.31
CA ILE A 235 2.42 -16.82 -12.78
C ILE A 235 1.30 -16.09 -12.05
N VAL A 236 0.47 -15.34 -12.76
CA VAL A 236 -0.76 -14.76 -12.22
C VAL A 236 -1.89 -15.77 -12.40
N TYR A 237 -2.52 -16.21 -11.32
CA TYR A 237 -3.48 -17.30 -11.35
C TYR A 237 -4.86 -16.88 -10.83
N GLY A 238 -5.86 -16.93 -11.70
CA GLY A 238 -7.27 -16.72 -11.33
C GLY A 238 -7.58 -15.29 -10.88
N ILE A 239 -6.74 -14.32 -11.24
CA ILE A 239 -7.00 -12.90 -11.00
C ILE A 239 -7.49 -12.30 -12.32
N ASP A 240 -8.79 -12.00 -12.40
CA ASP A 240 -9.34 -11.31 -13.57
C ASP A 240 -9.07 -9.79 -13.53
N ASN A 241 -9.40 -9.10 -14.61
CA ASN A 241 -9.28 -7.64 -14.71
C ASN A 241 -10.64 -6.98 -15.03
N LYS A 242 -11.75 -7.62 -14.65
CA LYS A 242 -13.11 -7.23 -15.07
C LYS A 242 -13.66 -6.04 -14.30
N ASP A 243 -13.43 -6.02 -12.98
CA ASP A 243 -13.79 -4.89 -12.12
C ASP A 243 -12.55 -4.08 -11.72
N ILE A 244 -12.75 -2.84 -11.25
CA ILE A 244 -11.67 -1.91 -10.91
C ILE A 244 -10.76 -2.46 -9.80
N LEU A 245 -11.32 -3.21 -8.84
CA LEU A 245 -10.57 -3.76 -7.72
C LEU A 245 -9.63 -4.89 -8.19
N ASN A 246 -10.17 -5.83 -8.93
CA ASN A 246 -9.44 -6.93 -9.54
C ASN A 246 -8.42 -6.40 -10.54
N LYS A 247 -8.72 -5.29 -11.23
CA LYS A 247 -7.79 -4.63 -12.14
C LYS A 247 -6.53 -4.09 -11.44
N LYS A 248 -6.64 -3.44 -10.28
CA LYS A 248 -5.46 -3.02 -9.48
C LYS A 248 -4.68 -4.23 -8.96
N ASN A 249 -5.36 -5.23 -8.42
CA ASN A 249 -4.72 -6.49 -8.00
C ASN A 249 -3.96 -7.16 -9.16
N PHE A 250 -4.58 -7.23 -10.33
CA PHE A 250 -4.00 -7.81 -11.53
C PHE A 250 -2.77 -7.04 -12.00
N TYR A 251 -2.83 -5.71 -12.00
CA TYR A 251 -1.69 -4.86 -12.33
C TYR A 251 -0.54 -5.04 -11.34
N VAL A 252 -0.81 -5.02 -10.04
CA VAL A 252 0.20 -5.28 -9.00
C VAL A 252 0.84 -6.64 -9.23
N ALA A 253 0.04 -7.69 -9.44
CA ALA A 253 0.53 -9.04 -9.70
C ALA A 253 1.43 -9.11 -10.95
N CYS A 254 1.00 -8.53 -12.07
CA CYS A 254 1.78 -8.53 -13.31
C CYS A 254 3.11 -7.76 -13.16
N THR A 255 3.12 -6.62 -12.48
CA THR A 255 4.32 -5.78 -12.30
C THR A 255 5.36 -6.37 -11.33
N ARG A 256 5.05 -7.48 -10.65
CA ARG A 256 6.05 -8.19 -9.85
C ARG A 256 7.05 -8.99 -10.71
N ALA A 257 6.73 -9.23 -12.00
CA ALA A 257 7.57 -9.96 -12.92
C ALA A 257 8.69 -9.09 -13.52
N LEU A 258 9.93 -9.56 -13.41
CA LEU A 258 11.10 -8.92 -14.04
C LEU A 258 11.33 -9.41 -15.48
N HIS A 259 11.18 -10.71 -15.73
CA HIS A 259 11.56 -11.33 -17.02
C HIS A 259 10.44 -12.10 -17.72
N GLN A 260 9.72 -12.97 -17.01
CA GLN A 260 8.69 -13.82 -17.62
C GLN A 260 7.37 -13.71 -16.86
N LEU A 261 6.30 -13.43 -17.61
CA LEU A 261 4.94 -13.38 -17.08
C LEU A 261 4.11 -14.48 -17.75
N ILE A 262 3.36 -15.22 -16.95
CA ILE A 262 2.36 -16.19 -17.41
C ILE A 262 1.03 -15.85 -16.73
N ILE A 263 -0.06 -15.80 -17.49
CA ILE A 263 -1.39 -15.44 -16.99
C ILE A 263 -2.34 -16.63 -17.20
N TYR A 264 -2.95 -17.10 -16.11
CA TYR A 264 -3.94 -18.18 -16.08
C TYR A 264 -5.32 -17.59 -15.81
N ASN A 265 -6.19 -17.61 -16.83
CA ASN A 265 -7.57 -17.11 -16.80
C ASN A 265 -8.57 -18.10 -17.39
#